data_AF-A0A2W4S1W3-F1
#
_entry.id   AF-A0A2W4S1W3-F1
#
_cell.length_a   1.000
_cell.length_b   1.000
_cell.length_c   1.000
_cell.angle_alpha   90.00
_cell.angle_beta   90.00
_cell.angle_gamma   90.00
#
_symmetry.space_group_name_H-M   'P 1'
#
loop_
_entity.id
_entity.type
_entity.pdbx_description
1 polymer ?
#
loop_
_entity_poly.entity_id
_entity_poly.type
_entity_poly.pdbx_seq_one_letter_code
_entity_poly.pdbx_strand_id
1 'polypeptide(L)'
;MDSSAIPVFLAGPFPVLHTARVLHDEQEVELDVALLIGGMPTMLAATRFPLDETWERIQRALSSGDARLAVAGVPHEAQSITGAPEIYPSAYVGLECANGERLVLAHIKGPDRQQEAEGYARSVISAILEGRTPAELGELIED
;
A
#
# COMPACT_ATOMS: atom_id res chain seq x y z
N MET A 1 3.19 10.65 -27.86
CA MET A 1 3.66 9.51 -27.07
C MET A 1 2.89 9.56 -25.77
N ASP A 2 1.72 8.93 -25.74
CA ASP A 2 0.91 8.81 -24.52
C ASP A 2 1.64 7.88 -23.56
N SER A 3 2.34 8.46 -22.59
CA SER A 3 2.70 7.71 -21.39
C SER A 3 1.47 7.75 -20.50
N SER A 4 0.53 6.82 -20.72
CA SER A 4 -0.60 6.52 -19.82
C SER A 4 -0.15 5.90 -18.48
N ALA A 5 1.08 6.18 -18.06
CA ALA A 5 1.63 5.69 -16.83
C ALA A 5 1.01 6.47 -15.67
N ILE A 6 0.32 5.75 -14.79
CA ILE A 6 -0.17 6.29 -13.53
C ILE A 6 1.02 6.87 -12.76
N PRO A 7 0.99 8.16 -12.36
CA PRO A 7 2.08 8.74 -11.59
C PRO A 7 2.22 8.02 -10.25
N VAL A 8 3.47 7.65 -9.93
CA VAL A 8 3.83 7.04 -8.65
C VAL A 8 4.66 8.04 -7.86
N PHE A 9 4.22 8.35 -6.65
CA PHE A 9 4.95 9.18 -5.70
C PHE A 9 5.86 8.30 -4.87
N LEU A 10 7.13 8.69 -4.75
CA LEU A 10 8.15 7.94 -4.03
C LEU A 10 8.72 8.78 -2.88
N ALA A 11 9.01 8.13 -1.75
CA ALA A 11 9.72 8.73 -0.63
C ALA A 11 10.68 7.73 0.03
N GLY A 12 11.72 8.24 0.69
CA GLY A 12 12.75 7.42 1.35
C GLY A 12 14.06 7.36 0.56
N PRO A 13 14.86 6.29 0.72
CA PRO A 13 14.53 5.02 1.36
C PRO A 13 14.39 5.09 2.89
N PHE A 14 13.67 4.13 3.47
CA PHE A 14 13.43 3.98 4.90
C PHE A 14 13.74 2.55 5.36
N PRO A 15 14.24 2.35 6.59
CA PRO A 15 14.37 1.02 7.16
C PRO A 15 13.03 0.31 7.22
N VAL A 16 12.98 -0.92 6.70
CA VAL A 16 11.80 -1.77 6.73
C VAL A 16 11.77 -2.55 8.03
N LEU A 17 10.64 -2.49 8.74
CA LEU A 17 10.33 -3.35 9.87
C LEU A 17 9.23 -4.30 9.42
N HIS A 18 9.47 -5.60 9.51
CA HIS A 18 8.43 -6.58 9.23
C HIS A 18 8.45 -7.71 10.25
N THR A 19 7.27 -8.28 10.49
CA THR A 19 7.14 -9.56 11.19
C THR A 19 6.25 -10.46 10.38
N ALA A 20 6.56 -11.76 10.39
CA ALA A 20 5.76 -12.73 9.68
C ALA A 20 5.58 -14.00 10.50
N ARG A 21 4.38 -14.58 10.40
CA ARG A 21 4.04 -15.84 11.04
C ARG A 21 3.37 -16.76 10.02
N VAL A 22 3.97 -17.92 9.79
CA VAL A 22 3.41 -18.96 8.92
C VAL A 22 2.43 -19.81 9.71
N LEU A 23 1.17 -19.80 9.28
CA LEU A 23 0.06 -20.60 9.83
C LEU A 23 -0.11 -21.87 8.98
N HIS A 24 0.67 -22.90 9.27
CA HIS A 24 0.73 -24.12 8.47
C HIS A 24 -0.62 -24.86 8.37
N ASP A 25 -1.42 -24.83 9.44
CA ASP A 25 -2.73 -25.48 9.47
C ASP A 25 -3.75 -24.79 8.55
N GLU A 26 -3.62 -23.46 8.39
CA GLU A 26 -4.50 -22.62 7.57
C GLU A 26 -3.93 -22.42 6.15
N GLN A 27 -2.68 -22.84 5.90
CA GLN A 27 -1.94 -22.55 4.67
C GLN A 27 -1.89 -21.04 4.39
N GLU A 28 -1.64 -20.23 5.42
CA GLU A 28 -1.59 -18.77 5.33
C GLU A 28 -0.33 -18.18 5.96
N VAL A 29 -0.03 -16.92 5.61
CA VAL A 29 1.00 -16.10 6.22
C VAL A 29 0.35 -14.84 6.79
N GLU A 30 0.55 -14.60 8.08
CA GLU A 30 0.33 -13.30 8.71
C GLU A 30 1.57 -12.44 8.49
N LEU A 31 1.40 -11.24 7.92
CA LEU A 31 2.48 -10.31 7.63
C LEU A 31 2.13 -8.91 8.11
N ASP A 32 2.99 -8.38 8.97
CA ASP A 32 2.99 -6.98 9.39
C ASP A 32 4.16 -6.26 8.73
N VAL A 33 3.90 -5.11 8.11
CA VAL A 33 4.93 -4.27 7.47
C VAL A 33 4.80 -2.83 7.93
N ALA A 34 5.93 -2.27 8.37
CA ALA A 34 6.10 -0.89 8.78
C ALA A 34 7.40 -0.30 8.22
N LEU A 35 7.47 1.04 8.18
CA LEU A 35 8.68 1.78 7.88
C LEU A 35 9.12 2.59 9.10
N LEU A 36 10.42 2.71 9.32
CA LEU A 36 10.98 3.61 10.33
C LEU A 36 11.16 5.01 9.72
N ILE A 37 10.18 5.90 9.91
CA ILE A 37 10.16 7.26 9.35
C ILE A 37 10.43 8.26 10.49
N GLY A 38 11.50 9.05 10.37
CA GLY A 38 11.86 10.02 11.42
C GLY A 38 12.15 9.39 12.79
N GLY A 39 12.52 8.10 12.82
CA GLY A 39 12.72 7.34 14.06
C GLY A 39 11.44 6.76 14.68
N MET A 40 10.29 6.94 14.04
CA MET A 40 9.01 6.37 14.48
C MET A 40 8.57 5.24 13.53
N PRO A 41 8.11 4.09 14.05
CA PRO A 41 7.54 3.04 13.22
C PRO A 41 6.14 3.44 12.72
N THR A 42 5.97 3.53 11.40
CA THR A 42 4.69 3.79 10.73
C THR A 42 4.20 2.52 10.07
N MET A 43 3.10 1.96 10.57
CA MET A 43 2.47 0.75 10.01
C MET A 43 1.88 1.03 8.63
N LEU A 44 2.23 0.20 7.65
CA LEU A 44 1.67 0.26 6.30
C LEU A 44 0.59 -0.79 6.09
N ALA A 45 0.83 -2.02 6.55
CA ALA A 45 -0.12 -3.12 6.41
C ALA A 45 0.02 -4.13 7.54
N ALA A 46 -1.11 -4.75 7.87
CA ALA A 46 -1.23 -5.95 8.66
C ALA A 46 -2.21 -6.85 7.90
N THR A 47 -1.70 -7.90 7.25
CA THR A 47 -2.45 -8.68 6.26
C THR A 47 -2.24 -10.18 6.42
N ARG A 48 -3.18 -10.95 5.88
CA ARG A 48 -3.12 -12.40 5.74
C ARG A 48 -3.28 -12.79 4.29
N PHE A 49 -2.48 -13.73 3.83
CA PHE A 49 -2.57 -14.24 2.46
C PHE A 49 -2.13 -15.70 2.38
N PRO A 50 -2.49 -16.43 1.30
CA PRO A 50 -2.12 -17.83 1.14
C PRO A 50 -0.61 -18.07 1.16
N LEU A 51 -0.19 -19.18 1.78
CA LEU A 51 1.18 -19.65 1.77
C LEU A 51 1.48 -20.35 0.43
N ASP A 52 2.09 -19.62 -0.49
CA ASP A 52 2.55 -20.13 -1.78
C ASP A 52 4.00 -19.68 -2.10
N GLU A 53 4.46 -19.93 -3.33
CA GLU A 53 5.80 -19.54 -3.79
C GLU A 53 6.07 -18.02 -3.76
N THR A 54 5.02 -17.20 -3.71
CA THR A 54 5.10 -15.74 -3.59
C THR A 54 5.65 -15.34 -2.23
N TRP A 55 5.39 -16.13 -1.17
CA TRP A 55 5.87 -15.82 0.18
C TRP A 55 7.39 -15.70 0.24
N GLU A 56 8.13 -16.64 -0.34
CA GLU A 56 9.59 -16.58 -0.34
C GLU A 56 10.12 -15.32 -1.05
N ARG A 57 9.45 -14.91 -2.12
CA ARG A 57 9.79 -13.69 -2.88
C ARG A 57 9.54 -12.44 -2.03
N ILE A 58 8.40 -12.36 -1.35
CA ILE A 58 8.06 -11.24 -0.44
C ILE A 58 9.08 -11.16 0.70
N GLN A 59 9.38 -12.28 1.35
CA GLN A 59 10.32 -12.33 2.48
C GLN A 59 11.72 -11.85 2.06
N ARG A 60 12.20 -12.27 0.89
CA ARG A 60 13.49 -11.81 0.34
C ARG A 60 13.48 -10.32 0.00
N ALA A 61 12.38 -9.82 -0.56
CA ALA A 61 12.23 -8.40 -0.89
C ALA A 61 12.24 -7.51 0.35
N LEU A 62 11.45 -7.84 1.37
CA LEU A 62 11.39 -7.09 2.64
C LEU A 62 12.70 -7.16 3.43
N SER A 63 13.49 -8.22 3.26
CA SER A 63 14.79 -8.39 3.92
C SER A 63 15.97 -7.85 3.10
N SER A 64 15.72 -7.24 1.94
CA SER A 64 16.79 -6.80 1.02
C SER A 64 17.49 -5.51 1.44
N GLY A 65 16.95 -4.78 2.42
CA GLY A 65 17.46 -3.51 2.94
C GLY A 65 16.37 -2.46 3.03
N ASP A 66 16.77 -1.19 3.05
CA ASP A 66 15.84 -0.07 3.11
C ASP A 66 15.01 0.03 1.83
N ALA A 67 13.72 0.35 1.96
CA ALA A 67 12.77 0.43 0.85
C ALA A 67 12.27 1.86 0.66
N ARG A 68 11.87 2.20 -0.57
CA ARG A 68 11.15 3.45 -0.84
C ARG A 68 9.65 3.22 -0.70
N LEU A 69 8.98 4.09 0.04
CA LEU A 69 7.52 4.16 0.06
C LEU A 69 7.04 4.59 -1.33
N ALA A 70 6.05 3.88 -1.86
CA ALA A 70 5.43 4.18 -3.15
C ALA A 70 3.91 4.35 -2.99
N VAL A 71 3.37 5.41 -3.57
CA VAL A 71 1.91 5.64 -3.60
C VAL A 71 1.47 6.00 -5.02
N ALA A 72 0.51 5.26 -5.55
CA ALA A 72 -0.04 5.46 -6.89
C ALA A 72 -1.55 5.73 -6.81
N GLY A 73 -2.00 6.82 -7.42
CA GLY A 73 -3.42 7.21 -7.41
C GLY A 73 -4.18 6.61 -8.58
N VAL A 74 -5.31 5.95 -8.32
CA VAL A 74 -6.19 5.38 -9.35
C VAL A 74 -7.66 5.69 -9.05
N PRO A 75 -8.51 5.88 -10.07
CA PRO A 75 -9.95 5.92 -9.85
C PRO A 75 -10.44 4.53 -9.40
N HIS A 76 -11.38 4.49 -8.47
CA HIS A 76 -12.06 3.29 -8.02
C HIS A 76 -13.56 3.43 -8.31
N GLU A 77 -14.11 2.49 -9.06
CA GLU A 77 -15.53 2.42 -9.38
C GLU A 77 -16.27 1.58 -8.33
N ALA A 78 -17.29 2.15 -7.71
CA ALA A 78 -18.18 1.48 -6.78
C ALA A 78 -19.64 1.61 -7.28
N GLN A 79 -20.50 0.66 -6.90
CA GLN A 79 -21.93 0.77 -7.15
C GLN A 79 -22.62 1.46 -5.98
N SER A 80 -23.42 2.49 -6.27
CA SER A 80 -24.29 3.11 -5.27
C SER A 80 -25.42 2.16 -4.87
N ILE A 81 -26.12 2.50 -3.78
CA ILE A 81 -27.35 1.80 -3.34
C ILE A 81 -28.45 1.84 -4.42
N THR A 82 -28.43 2.84 -5.30
CA THR A 82 -29.38 2.98 -6.41
C THR A 82 -28.91 2.30 -7.70
N GLY A 83 -27.75 1.63 -7.68
CA GLY A 83 -27.14 0.97 -8.84
C GLY A 83 -26.45 1.92 -9.81
N ALA A 84 -26.29 3.20 -9.47
CA ALA A 84 -25.52 4.14 -10.28
C ALA A 84 -24.02 3.96 -10.00
N PRO A 85 -23.15 3.99 -11.03
CA PRO A 85 -21.71 3.95 -10.82
C PRO A 85 -21.25 5.23 -10.13
N GLU A 86 -20.42 5.08 -9.10
CA GLU A 86 -19.78 6.14 -8.36
C GLU A 86 -18.26 5.98 -8.47
N ILE A 87 -17.58 7.07 -8.84
CA ILE A 87 -16.12 7.07 -8.94
C ILE A 87 -15.56 7.77 -7.71
N TYR A 88 -14.64 7.10 -7.04
CA TYR A 88 -13.89 7.62 -5.91
C TYR A 88 -12.40 7.68 -6.27
N PRO A 89 -11.63 8.62 -5.72
CA PRO A 89 -10.18 8.48 -5.74
C PRO A 89 -9.78 7.29 -4.87
N SER A 90 -8.75 6.56 -5.28
CA SER A 90 -8.13 5.53 -4.47
C SER A 90 -6.62 5.56 -4.64
N ALA A 91 -5.90 4.90 -3.73
CA ALA A 91 -4.45 4.83 -3.79
C ALA A 91 -3.96 3.43 -3.47
N TYR A 92 -3.05 2.91 -4.30
CA TYR A 92 -2.19 1.80 -3.92
C TYR A 92 -1.02 2.32 -3.11
N VAL A 93 -0.82 1.75 -1.93
CA VAL A 93 0.31 2.01 -1.05
C VAL A 93 1.20 0.78 -1.04
N GLY A 94 2.50 0.97 -1.26
CA GLY A 94 3.44 -0.11 -1.40
C GLY A 94 4.88 0.29 -1.18
N LEU A 95 5.78 -0.64 -1.47
CA LEU A 95 7.22 -0.47 -1.35
C LEU A 95 7.91 -0.77 -2.67
N GLU A 96 8.93 0.02 -2.99
CA GLU A 96 10.04 -0.39 -3.87
C GLU A 96 11.21 -0.84 -2.99
N CYS A 97 11.39 -2.16 -2.89
CA CYS A 97 12.44 -2.79 -2.10
C CYS A 97 13.83 -2.60 -2.72
N ALA A 98 14.89 -2.73 -1.92
CA ALA A 98 16.27 -2.51 -2.36
C ALA A 98 16.71 -3.45 -3.51
N ASN A 99 16.13 -4.65 -3.59
CA ASN A 99 16.36 -5.58 -4.69
C ASN A 99 15.55 -5.28 -5.97
N GLY A 100 14.80 -4.16 -6.00
CA GLY A 100 13.98 -3.73 -7.13
C GLY A 100 12.58 -4.34 -7.19
N GLU A 101 12.26 -5.26 -6.26
CA GLU A 101 10.90 -5.79 -6.13
C GLU A 101 9.92 -4.70 -5.68
N ARG A 102 8.68 -4.79 -6.17
CA ARG A 102 7.60 -3.87 -5.82
C ARG A 102 6.47 -4.63 -5.15
N LEU A 103 6.14 -4.22 -3.93
CA LEU A 103 5.11 -4.84 -3.12
C LEU A 103 3.95 -3.85 -2.96
N VAL A 104 2.74 -4.27 -3.33
CA VAL A 104 1.52 -3.54 -2.98
C VAL A 104 1.06 -4.08 -1.63
N LEU A 105 0.85 -3.18 -0.67
CA LEU A 105 0.57 -3.54 0.72
C LEU A 105 -0.84 -3.14 1.16
N ALA A 106 -1.38 -2.06 0.58
CA ALA A 106 -2.74 -1.63 0.84
C ALA A 106 -3.33 -0.97 -0.40
N HIS A 107 -4.64 -1.11 -0.58
CA HIS A 107 -5.44 -0.34 -1.51
C HIS A 107 -6.52 0.38 -0.72
N ILE A 108 -6.53 1.71 -0.78
CA ILE A 108 -7.44 2.53 0.03
C ILE A 108 -8.29 3.44 -0.85
N LYS A 109 -9.58 3.50 -0.55
CA LYS A 109 -10.56 4.41 -1.16
C LYS A 109 -10.64 5.71 -0.35
N GLY A 110 -10.49 6.84 -1.03
CA GLY A 110 -10.67 8.16 -0.44
C GLY A 110 -12.15 8.52 -0.25
N PRO A 111 -12.50 9.33 0.76
CA PRO A 111 -13.89 9.66 1.05
C PRO A 111 -14.46 10.76 0.13
N ASP A 112 -13.62 11.60 -0.46
CA ASP A 112 -14.05 12.75 -1.28
C ASP A 112 -14.05 12.39 -2.77
N ARG A 113 -15.24 12.24 -3.34
CA ARG A 113 -15.45 11.93 -4.77
C ARG A 113 -15.02 13.05 -5.72
N GLN A 114 -14.89 14.29 -5.23
CA GLN A 114 -14.48 15.42 -6.06
C GLN A 114 -12.96 15.52 -6.19
N GLN A 115 -12.22 14.84 -5.31
CA GLN A 115 -10.77 14.84 -5.35
C GLN A 115 -10.27 13.93 -6.49
N GLU A 116 -9.31 14.44 -7.26
CA GLU A 116 -8.63 13.65 -8.28
C GLU A 116 -7.72 12.59 -7.65
N ALA A 117 -7.63 11.41 -8.27
CA ALA A 117 -6.85 10.29 -7.74
C ALA A 117 -5.37 10.64 -7.52
N GLU A 118 -4.78 11.46 -8.40
CA GLU A 118 -3.41 11.95 -8.23
C GLU A 118 -3.28 12.84 -6.99
N GLY A 119 -4.22 13.77 -6.79
CA GLY A 119 -4.26 14.63 -5.60
C GLY A 119 -4.43 13.84 -4.31
N TYR A 120 -5.24 12.78 -4.35
CA TYR A 120 -5.40 11.87 -3.22
C TYR A 120 -4.10 11.12 -2.91
N ALA A 121 -3.42 10.56 -3.92
CA ALA A 121 -2.15 9.87 -3.74
C ALA A 121 -1.04 10.78 -3.17
N ARG A 122 -0.96 12.05 -3.62
CA ARG A 122 -0.07 13.06 -3.02
C ARG A 122 -0.39 13.29 -1.54
N SER A 123 -1.66 13.38 -1.20
CA SER A 123 -2.10 13.56 0.19
C SER A 123 -1.78 12.35 1.06
N VAL A 124 -1.97 11.14 0.53
CA VAL A 124 -1.66 9.87 1.21
C VAL A 124 -0.18 9.76 1.52
N ILE A 125 0.71 9.97 0.54
CA ILE A 125 2.16 9.87 0.82
C ILE A 125 2.63 10.91 1.83
N SER A 126 2.16 12.16 1.73
CA SER A 126 2.47 13.20 2.71
C SER A 126 2.01 12.82 4.12
N ALA A 127 0.80 12.30 4.25
CA ALA A 127 0.27 11.91 5.56
C ALA A 127 0.98 10.68 6.16
N ILE A 128 1.41 9.71 5.34
CA ILE A 128 2.22 8.57 5.81
C ILE A 128 3.59 9.05 6.32
N LEU A 129 4.20 10.02 5.63
CA LEU A 129 5.45 10.64 6.08
C LEU A 129 5.31 11.38 7.41
N GLU A 130 4.09 11.81 7.76
CA GLU A 130 3.73 12.42 9.04
C GLU A 130 3.31 11.38 10.10
N GLY A 131 3.34 10.08 9.77
CA GLY A 131 3.08 8.98 10.71
C GLY A 131 1.68 8.39 10.65
N ARG A 132 0.81 8.83 9.71
CA ARG A 132 -0.51 8.24 9.53
C ARG A 132 -0.43 6.90 8.80
N THR A 133 -1.30 5.97 9.17
CA THR A 133 -1.40 4.66 8.52
C THR A 133 -2.39 4.69 7.34
N PRO A 134 -2.28 3.78 6.35
CA PRO A 134 -3.26 3.70 5.27
C PRO A 134 -4.71 3.53 5.76
N ALA A 135 -4.94 2.73 6.80
CA ALA A 135 -6.27 2.50 7.38
C ALA A 135 -6.90 3.76 8.01
N GLU A 136 -6.09 4.76 8.38
CA GLU A 136 -6.61 6.05 8.86
C GLU A 136 -6.91 7.02 7.70
N LEU A 137 -6.36 6.78 6.51
CA LEU A 137 -6.41 7.68 5.36
C LEU A 137 -7.53 7.36 4.37
N GLY A 138 -8.09 6.16 4.45
CA GLY A 138 -9.18 5.71 3.60
C GLY A 138 -9.77 4.39 4.05
N GLU A 139 -10.82 3.97 3.36
CA GLU A 139 -11.41 2.65 3.54
C GLU A 139 -10.55 1.63 2.78
N LEU A 140 -10.09 0.58 3.46
CA LEU A 140 -9.38 -0.52 2.80
C LEU A 140 -10.32 -1.20 1.81
N ILE A 141 -9.83 -1.37 0.58
CA ILE A 141 -10.51 -2.15 -0.45
C ILE A 141 -9.95 -3.57 -0.34
N GLU A 142 -10.83 -4.51 0.00
CA GLU A 142 -10.53 -5.94 -0.04
C GLU A 142 -10.88 -6.46 -1.45
N ASP A 143 -9.91 -7.10 -2.11
CA ASP A 143 -10.09 -7.78 -3.40
C ASP A 143 -10.63 -9.22 -3.21
#